data_AF-A0A961RZT2-F1
#
_entry.id   AF-A0A961RZT2-F1
#
_cell.length_a   1.000
_cell.length_b   1.000
_cell.length_c   1.000
_cell.angle_alpha   90.00
_cell.angle_beta   90.00
_cell.angle_gamma   90.00
#
_symmetry.space_group_name_H-M   'P 1'
#
loop_
_entity.id
_entity.type
_entity.pdbx_description
1 polymer ?
#
loop_
_entity_poly.entity_id
_entity_poly.type
_entity_poly.pdbx_seq_one_letter_code
_entity_poly.pdbx_strand_id
1 'polypeptide(L)'
;MVPILLAFLSWRSGGSPWPALRKAGLAAVLGGIGLVAAMGGAILAFQTTTIANAAFLLAASPFLAAILGRLILGESVDRLIGGKGSDVLRGDGGDDTLVGGNGSDQLVFDLSGGTDVVEDFANGTDRLDLRAFGFTAFSNVSTLAHNHSGDLVIDLRGDGGGVVTIEGFTLASFNGADVIL
;
A
#
# COMPACT_ATOMS: atom_id res chain seq x y z
N MET A 1 18.11 -20.90 -16.19
CA MET A 1 17.33 -21.00 -14.93
C MET A 1 15.84 -21.22 -15.15
N VAL A 2 15.18 -20.52 -16.09
CA VAL A 2 13.74 -20.66 -16.37
C VAL A 2 13.25 -22.11 -16.61
N PRO A 3 13.94 -22.98 -17.38
CA PRO A 3 13.47 -24.36 -17.60
C PRO A 3 13.44 -25.21 -16.31
N ILE A 4 14.43 -25.01 -15.43
CA ILE A 4 14.53 -25.71 -14.13
C ILE A 4 13.43 -25.21 -13.19
N LEU A 5 13.18 -23.91 -13.19
CA LEU A 5 12.15 -23.28 -12.36
C LEU A 5 10.74 -23.74 -12.76
N LEU A 6 10.47 -23.84 -14.07
CA LEU A 6 9.22 -24.38 -14.60
C LEU A 6 9.05 -25.87 -14.28
N ALA A 7 10.12 -26.67 -14.34
CA ALA A 7 10.08 -28.07 -13.97
C ALA A 7 9.79 -28.26 -12.47
N PHE A 8 10.45 -27.46 -11.62
CA PHE A 8 10.22 -27.48 -10.16
C PHE A 8 8.81 -27.03 -9.79
N LEU A 9 8.32 -25.95 -10.39
CA LEU A 9 6.94 -25.49 -10.20
C LEU A 9 5.95 -26.55 -10.62
N SER A 10 6.16 -27.18 -11.79
CA SER A 10 5.27 -28.23 -12.30
C SER A 10 5.19 -29.43 -11.35
N TRP A 11 6.33 -29.82 -10.78
CA TRP A 11 6.41 -30.88 -9.78
C TRP A 11 5.68 -30.51 -8.48
N ARG A 12 5.88 -29.29 -7.98
CA ARG A 12 5.25 -28.81 -6.74
C ARG A 12 3.75 -28.54 -6.88
N SER A 13 3.29 -28.08 -8.03
CA SER A 13 1.87 -27.82 -8.32
C SER A 13 1.10 -29.05 -8.80
N GLY A 14 1.75 -30.22 -8.92
CA GLY A 14 1.11 -31.45 -9.39
C GLY A 14 0.57 -31.38 -10.83
N GLY A 15 1.11 -30.49 -11.66
CA GLY A 15 0.57 -30.19 -12.99
C GLY A 15 1.19 -28.96 -13.63
N SER A 16 0.63 -28.47 -14.74
CA SER A 16 1.20 -27.33 -15.46
C SER A 16 1.12 -26.03 -14.65
N PRO A 17 2.17 -25.18 -14.61
CA PRO A 17 2.18 -23.93 -13.85
C PRO A 17 1.46 -22.78 -14.55
N TRP A 18 1.11 -22.95 -15.84
CA TRP A 18 0.49 -21.92 -16.67
C TRP A 18 -0.84 -21.35 -16.16
N PRO A 19 -1.77 -22.14 -15.58
CA PRO A 19 -3.00 -21.61 -15.00
C PRO A 19 -2.74 -20.67 -13.82
N ALA A 20 -1.77 -21.00 -12.97
CA ALA A 20 -1.37 -20.14 -11.85
C ALA A 20 -0.73 -18.84 -12.34
N LEU A 21 0.14 -18.91 -13.35
CA LEU A 21 0.74 -17.73 -13.98
C LEU A 21 -0.30 -16.82 -14.64
N ARG A 22 -1.30 -17.39 -15.33
CA ARG A 22 -2.41 -16.60 -15.90
C ARG A 22 -3.26 -15.93 -14.82
N LYS A 23 -3.48 -16.59 -13.68
CA LYS A 23 -4.21 -16.02 -12.54
C LYS A 23 -3.42 -14.92 -11.83
N ALA A 24 -2.09 -15.04 -11.77
CA ALA A 24 -1.21 -14.04 -11.16
C ALA A 24 -1.09 -12.74 -11.98
N GLY A 25 -1.39 -12.80 -13.29
CA GLY A 25 -1.43 -11.62 -14.14
C GLY A 25 -0.05 -11.11 -14.59
N LEU A 26 -0.07 -10.10 -15.46
CA LEU A 26 1.11 -9.58 -16.15
C LEU A 26 2.08 -8.88 -15.19
N ALA A 27 1.56 -8.18 -14.18
CA ALA A 27 2.36 -7.52 -13.15
C ALA A 27 3.24 -8.52 -12.38
N ALA A 28 2.67 -9.65 -11.95
CA ALA A 28 3.41 -10.68 -11.24
C ALA A 28 4.52 -11.32 -12.11
N VAL A 29 4.23 -11.53 -13.40
CA VAL A 29 5.23 -12.07 -14.35
C VAL A 29 6.38 -11.08 -14.55
N LEU A 30 6.08 -9.80 -14.76
CA LEU A 30 7.10 -8.75 -14.89
C LEU A 30 7.93 -8.61 -13.61
N GLY A 31 7.29 -8.61 -12.44
CA GLY A 31 7.97 -8.58 -11.15
C GLY A 31 8.91 -9.76 -10.95
N GLY A 32 8.47 -10.97 -11.32
CA GLY A 32 9.31 -12.18 -11.27
C GLY A 32 10.52 -12.12 -12.21
N ILE A 33 10.35 -11.60 -13.43
CA ILE A 33 11.47 -11.40 -14.37
C ILE A 33 12.46 -10.36 -13.82
N GLY A 34 11.96 -9.25 -13.27
CA GLY A 34 12.78 -8.22 -12.64
C GLY A 34 13.61 -8.77 -11.48
N LEU A 35 13.02 -9.58 -10.62
CA LEU A 35 13.70 -10.22 -9.50
C LEU A 35 14.83 -11.16 -9.95
N VAL A 36 14.58 -11.97 -10.98
CA VAL A 36 15.61 -12.86 -11.55
C VAL A 36 16.76 -12.08 -12.17
N ALA A 37 16.46 -10.98 -12.88
CA ALA A 37 17.48 -10.10 -13.45
C ALA A 37 18.33 -9.44 -12.35
N ALA A 38 17.70 -8.95 -11.28
CA ALA A 38 18.40 -8.36 -10.13
C ALA A 38 19.36 -9.35 -9.45
N MET A 39 18.89 -10.57 -9.15
CA MET A 39 19.76 -11.61 -8.58
C MET A 39 20.86 -12.06 -9.56
N GLY A 40 20.58 -12.15 -10.86
CA GLY A 40 21.60 -12.42 -11.87
C GLY A 40 22.69 -11.35 -11.91
N GLY A 41 22.30 -10.07 -11.83
CA GLY A 41 23.23 -8.94 -11.72
C GLY A 41 24.08 -9.00 -10.46
N ALA A 42 23.49 -9.37 -9.32
CA ALA A 42 24.23 -9.55 -8.07
C ALA A 42 25.29 -10.67 -8.18
N ILE A 43 24.93 -11.81 -8.77
CA ILE A 43 25.89 -12.92 -9.02
C ILE A 43 27.05 -12.46 -9.89
N LEU A 44 26.77 -11.72 -10.98
CA LEU A 44 27.81 -11.17 -11.85
C LEU A 44 28.70 -10.18 -11.09
N ALA A 45 28.13 -9.35 -10.21
CA ALA A 45 28.90 -8.42 -9.36
C ALA A 45 29.85 -9.18 -8.41
N PHE A 46 29.42 -10.30 -7.82
CA PHE A 46 30.30 -11.16 -7.01
C PHE A 46 31.43 -11.79 -7.81
N GLN A 47 31.24 -12.04 -9.11
CA GLN A 47 32.27 -12.62 -9.97
C GLN A 47 33.27 -11.58 -10.50
N THR A 48 32.86 -10.31 -10.59
CA THR A 48 33.64 -9.24 -11.24
C THR A 48 34.24 -8.25 -10.25
N THR A 49 33.84 -8.29 -8.97
CA THR A 49 34.32 -7.40 -7.92
C THR A 49 34.77 -8.18 -6.68
N THR A 50 35.36 -7.50 -5.70
CA THR A 50 35.70 -8.13 -4.43
C THR A 50 34.42 -8.52 -3.67
N ILE A 51 34.51 -9.54 -2.82
CA ILE A 51 33.38 -9.98 -1.97
C ILE A 51 32.82 -8.81 -1.17
N ALA A 52 33.68 -7.89 -0.70
CA ALA A 52 33.27 -6.69 0.02
C ALA A 52 32.44 -5.72 -0.84
N ASN A 53 32.86 -5.44 -2.08
CA ASN A 53 32.12 -4.54 -2.97
C ASN A 53 30.78 -5.14 -3.38
N ALA A 54 30.74 -6.44 -3.67
CA ALA A 54 29.50 -7.11 -4.03
C ALA A 54 28.52 -7.24 -2.85
N ALA A 55 29.02 -7.51 -1.64
CA ALA A 55 28.20 -7.51 -0.43
C ALA A 55 27.62 -6.11 -0.14
N PHE A 56 28.40 -5.05 -0.36
CA PHE A 56 27.93 -3.67 -0.24
C PHE A 56 26.81 -3.36 -1.23
N LEU A 57 26.95 -3.74 -2.51
CA LEU A 57 25.91 -3.52 -3.53
C LEU A 57 24.61 -4.25 -3.19
N LEU A 58 24.69 -5.48 -2.67
CA LEU A 58 23.52 -6.22 -2.22
C LEU A 58 22.84 -5.50 -1.05
N ALA A 59 23.61 -5.06 -0.06
CA ALA A 59 23.09 -4.34 1.11
C ALA A 59 22.52 -2.96 0.76
N ALA A 60 23.07 -2.28 -0.25
CA ALA A 60 22.58 -0.98 -0.72
C ALA A 60 21.35 -1.09 -1.64
N SER A 61 21.05 -2.27 -2.19
CA SER A 61 19.95 -2.45 -3.14
C SER A 61 18.56 -2.06 -2.61
N PRO A 62 18.16 -2.34 -1.36
CA PRO A 62 16.86 -1.91 -0.85
C PRO A 62 16.77 -0.39 -0.71
N PHE A 63 17.88 0.24 -0.32
CA PHE A 63 17.96 1.70 -0.22
C PHE A 63 17.82 2.37 -1.60
N LEU A 64 18.52 1.84 -2.61
CA LEU A 64 18.42 2.34 -3.98
C LEU A 64 17.01 2.09 -4.55
N ALA A 65 16.40 0.94 -4.26
CA ALA A 65 15.03 0.63 -4.64
C ALA A 65 14.03 1.61 -3.99
N ALA A 66 14.21 1.96 -2.72
CA ALA A 66 13.36 2.95 -2.05
C ALA A 66 13.48 4.35 -2.68
N ILE A 67 14.70 4.81 -2.99
CA ILE A 67 14.91 6.08 -3.70
C ILE A 67 14.23 6.08 -5.07
N LEU A 68 14.39 5.00 -5.82
CA LEU A 68 13.78 4.86 -7.14
C LEU A 68 12.26 4.72 -7.05
N GLY A 69 11.74 4.05 -6.02
CA GLY A 69 10.30 3.97 -5.75
C GLY A 69 9.69 5.37 -5.60
N ARG A 70 10.27 6.19 -4.73
CA ARG A 70 9.84 7.59 -4.59
C ARG A 70 9.92 8.39 -5.89
N LEU A 71 11.00 8.23 -6.66
CA LEU A 71 11.23 9.04 -7.87
C LEU A 71 10.42 8.58 -9.09
N ILE A 72 10.16 7.27 -9.22
CA ILE A 72 9.50 6.68 -10.39
C ILE A 72 8.02 6.45 -10.14
N LEU A 73 7.66 5.94 -8.96
CA LEU A 73 6.29 5.60 -8.59
C LEU A 73 5.58 6.77 -7.90
N GLY A 74 6.33 7.72 -7.33
CA GLY A 74 5.76 8.83 -6.58
C GLY A 74 5.24 8.42 -5.20
N GLU A 75 5.48 7.20 -4.76
CA GLU A 75 5.06 6.70 -3.44
C GLU A 75 5.88 7.39 -2.33
N SER A 76 5.19 8.10 -1.45
CA SER A 76 5.72 8.62 -0.18
C SER A 76 5.23 7.74 0.98
N VAL A 77 5.94 7.81 2.10
CA VAL A 77 5.50 7.23 3.37
C VAL A 77 5.69 8.35 4.36
N ASP A 78 4.63 9.11 4.57
CA ASP A 78 4.67 10.35 5.33
C ASP A 78 3.89 10.20 6.64
N ARG A 79 4.36 10.92 7.66
CA ARG A 79 3.62 11.12 8.91
C ARG A 79 3.15 12.56 8.97
N LEU A 80 1.85 12.76 8.75
CA LEU A 80 1.23 14.07 8.72
C LEU A 80 0.54 14.37 10.06
N ILE A 81 0.79 15.57 10.59
CA ILE A 81 0.24 16.01 11.88
C ILE A 81 -0.38 17.39 11.67
N GLY A 82 -1.71 17.51 11.81
CA GLY A 82 -2.46 18.75 11.65
C GLY A 82 -2.19 19.73 12.79
N GLY A 83 -2.39 19.26 14.03
CA GLY A 83 -2.00 19.99 15.23
C GLY A 83 -3.19 20.60 15.95
N LYS A 84 -3.38 21.92 15.89
CA LYS A 84 -4.51 22.61 16.55
C LYS A 84 -5.25 23.41 15.51
N GLY A 85 -6.57 23.27 15.47
CA GLY A 85 -7.43 23.97 14.53
C GLY A 85 -8.17 22.98 13.64
N SER A 86 -8.78 23.48 12.57
CA SER A 86 -9.34 22.63 11.53
C SER A 86 -8.31 22.48 10.43
N ASP A 87 -7.74 21.29 10.34
CA ASP A 87 -6.68 20.97 9.40
C ASP A 87 -7.20 20.12 8.23
N VAL A 88 -6.53 20.23 7.08
CA VAL A 88 -6.79 19.39 5.90
C VAL A 88 -5.53 18.58 5.62
N LEU A 89 -5.61 17.28 5.83
CA LEU A 89 -4.51 16.34 5.71
C LEU A 89 -4.65 15.56 4.40
N ARG A 90 -3.58 15.53 3.59
CA ARG A 90 -3.48 14.80 2.32
C ARG A 90 -2.18 14.01 2.30
N GLY A 91 -2.28 12.69 2.20
CA GLY A 91 -1.12 11.80 2.04
C GLY A 91 -0.50 11.87 0.64
N ASP A 92 -1.30 12.20 -0.38
CA ASP A 92 -0.88 12.27 -1.79
C ASP A 92 -0.27 10.94 -2.34
N GLY A 93 -0.52 9.82 -1.66
CA GLY A 93 -0.27 8.45 -2.10
C GLY A 93 0.87 7.74 -1.38
N GLY A 94 0.82 6.42 -1.38
CA GLY A 94 1.71 5.57 -0.57
C GLY A 94 1.13 5.29 0.82
N ASP A 95 1.92 4.75 1.73
CA ASP A 95 1.42 4.29 3.03
C ASP A 95 1.64 5.38 4.08
N ASP A 96 0.61 6.17 4.39
CA ASP A 96 0.74 7.34 5.25
C ASP A 96 0.17 7.14 6.66
N THR A 97 0.71 7.89 7.62
CA THR A 97 0.16 7.99 8.99
C THR A 97 -0.36 9.40 9.22
N LEU A 98 -1.66 9.54 9.42
CA LEU A 98 -2.36 10.81 9.56
C LEU A 98 -2.80 11.02 11.02
N VAL A 99 -2.48 12.19 11.56
CA VAL A 99 -2.86 12.63 12.90
C VAL A 99 -3.53 14.00 12.78
N GLY A 100 -4.84 14.06 13.01
CA GLY A 100 -5.64 15.31 12.96
C GLY A 100 -5.17 16.31 14.01
N GLY A 101 -5.09 15.84 15.26
CA GLY A 101 -4.88 16.64 16.43
C GLY A 101 -6.19 17.19 16.98
N ASN A 102 -6.16 18.43 17.46
CA ASN A 102 -7.31 19.06 18.09
C ASN A 102 -8.06 19.93 17.09
N GLY A 103 -9.27 19.52 16.73
CA GLY A 103 -10.25 20.37 16.07
C GLY A 103 -11.18 19.55 15.20
N SER A 104 -11.61 20.12 14.08
CA SER A 104 -12.44 19.41 13.10
C SER A 104 -11.64 19.26 11.83
N ASP A 105 -11.07 18.08 11.65
CA ASP A 105 -10.06 17.80 10.64
C ASP A 105 -10.67 17.06 9.45
N GLN A 106 -10.10 17.30 8.27
CA GLN A 106 -10.48 16.63 7.03
C GLN A 106 -9.31 15.82 6.50
N LEU A 107 -9.48 14.51 6.48
CA LEU A 107 -8.50 13.57 5.95
C LEU A 107 -8.91 13.20 4.52
N VAL A 108 -8.14 13.66 3.55
CA VAL A 108 -8.48 13.57 2.13
C VAL A 108 -7.72 12.40 1.50
N PHE A 109 -8.49 11.47 0.96
CA PHE A 109 -7.97 10.29 0.26
C PHE A 109 -8.29 10.40 -1.24
N ASP A 110 -7.33 10.01 -2.08
CA ASP A 110 -7.49 10.06 -3.52
C ASP A 110 -7.16 8.71 -4.19
N LEU A 111 -7.11 8.71 -5.52
CA LEU A 111 -6.92 7.50 -6.32
C LEU A 111 -5.45 7.10 -6.48
N SER A 112 -4.50 7.85 -5.91
CA SER A 112 -3.06 7.51 -5.91
C SER A 112 -2.80 6.20 -5.14
N GLY A 113 -3.64 5.90 -4.15
CA GLY A 113 -3.66 4.64 -3.44
C GLY A 113 -2.64 4.57 -2.30
N GLY A 114 -2.67 3.47 -1.55
CA GLY A 114 -1.93 3.35 -0.30
C GLY A 114 -2.62 2.52 0.76
N THR A 115 -1.89 2.20 1.82
CA THR A 115 -2.43 1.71 3.09
C THR A 115 -2.19 2.75 4.17
N ASP A 116 -3.20 3.55 4.43
CA ASP A 116 -3.13 4.67 5.35
C ASP A 116 -3.63 4.30 6.74
N VAL A 117 -3.05 4.95 7.75
CA VAL A 117 -3.43 4.82 9.17
C VAL A 117 -3.81 6.17 9.73
N VAL A 118 -4.94 6.25 10.42
CA VAL A 118 -5.41 7.43 11.14
C VAL A 118 -5.40 7.13 12.65
N GLU A 119 -4.57 7.86 13.41
CA GLU A 119 -4.31 7.54 14.83
C GLU A 119 -5.34 8.15 15.82
N ASP A 120 -5.97 9.29 15.50
CA ASP A 120 -6.72 10.09 16.48
C ASP A 120 -8.09 10.58 16.01
N PHE A 121 -8.72 9.84 15.09
CA PHE A 121 -10.01 10.20 14.50
C PHE A 121 -11.11 10.44 15.56
N ALA A 122 -11.60 11.67 15.62
CA ALA A 122 -12.66 12.09 16.53
C ALA A 122 -14.05 11.96 15.89
N ASN A 123 -14.82 10.96 16.34
CA ASN A 123 -16.19 10.71 15.88
C ASN A 123 -17.07 11.98 15.87
N GLY A 124 -17.78 12.23 14.77
CA GLY A 124 -18.68 13.37 14.61
C GLY A 124 -17.99 14.74 14.55
N THR A 125 -16.66 14.78 14.59
CA THR A 125 -15.86 16.02 14.50
C THR A 125 -14.99 15.98 13.25
N ASP A 126 -14.24 14.90 13.07
CA ASP A 126 -13.38 14.68 11.91
C ASP A 126 -14.13 14.03 10.77
N ARG A 127 -13.61 14.21 9.56
CA ARG A 127 -14.24 13.68 8.35
C ARG A 127 -13.23 13.12 7.36
N LEU A 128 -13.59 11.98 6.79
CA LEU A 128 -12.90 11.36 5.67
C LEU A 128 -13.46 11.92 4.36
N ASP A 129 -12.64 12.62 3.60
CA ASP A 129 -13.02 13.10 2.27
C ASP A 129 -12.69 12.04 1.21
N LEU A 130 -13.76 11.42 0.69
CA LEU A 130 -13.72 10.31 -0.26
C LEU A 130 -14.31 10.71 -1.63
N ARG A 131 -14.45 12.02 -1.89
CA ARG A 131 -15.02 12.55 -3.14
C ARG A 131 -14.29 12.05 -4.39
N ALA A 132 -13.00 11.75 -4.28
CA ALA A 132 -12.18 11.23 -5.37
C ALA A 132 -12.64 9.84 -5.87
N PHE A 133 -13.31 9.05 -5.03
CA PHE A 133 -13.78 7.69 -5.37
C PHE A 133 -15.17 7.67 -6.02
N GLY A 134 -15.90 8.78 -6.02
CA GLY A 134 -17.19 8.91 -6.69
C GLY A 134 -18.33 8.11 -6.05
N PHE A 135 -18.24 7.83 -4.75
CA PHE A 135 -19.35 7.22 -4.00
C PHE A 135 -20.54 8.18 -3.93
N THR A 136 -21.75 7.66 -4.14
CA THR A 136 -22.97 8.50 -4.14
C THR A 136 -23.76 8.45 -2.84
N ALA A 137 -23.46 7.47 -1.97
CA ALA A 137 -24.14 7.27 -0.70
C ALA A 137 -23.21 6.61 0.32
N PHE A 138 -23.42 6.91 1.61
CA PHE A 138 -22.70 6.30 2.72
C PHE A 138 -22.77 4.77 2.71
N SER A 139 -23.90 4.21 2.26
CA SER A 139 -24.06 2.76 2.14
C SER A 139 -23.03 2.10 1.22
N ASN A 140 -22.51 2.81 0.21
CA ASN A 140 -21.46 2.30 -0.67
C ASN A 140 -20.12 2.16 0.07
N VAL A 141 -19.83 3.09 1.00
CA VAL A 141 -18.61 3.08 1.80
C VAL A 141 -18.74 2.10 2.95
N SER A 142 -19.88 2.06 3.64
CA SER A 142 -20.08 1.18 4.79
C SER A 142 -20.01 -0.31 4.44
N THR A 143 -20.29 -0.70 3.18
CA THR A 143 -20.13 -2.09 2.72
C THR A 143 -18.66 -2.51 2.54
N LEU A 144 -17.76 -1.54 2.38
CA LEU A 144 -16.32 -1.74 2.24
C LEU A 144 -15.60 -1.70 3.59
N ALA A 145 -16.30 -1.24 4.62
CA ALA A 145 -15.79 -1.06 5.96
C ALA A 145 -16.00 -2.33 6.82
N HIS A 146 -14.99 -2.72 7.58
CA HIS A 146 -15.03 -3.86 8.51
C HIS A 146 -14.17 -3.60 9.74
N ASN A 147 -14.52 -4.23 10.87
CA ASN A 147 -13.69 -4.16 12.06
C ASN A 147 -12.53 -5.15 11.95
N HIS A 148 -11.33 -4.71 12.28
CA HIS A 148 -10.15 -5.56 12.40
C HIS A 148 -9.36 -5.17 13.65
N SER A 149 -9.11 -6.12 14.55
CA SER A 149 -8.28 -5.93 15.75
C SER A 149 -8.65 -4.79 16.71
N GLY A 150 -9.87 -4.23 16.60
CA GLY A 150 -10.33 -3.08 17.41
C GLY A 150 -10.44 -1.78 16.62
N ASP A 151 -10.01 -1.81 15.36
CA ASP A 151 -9.93 -0.67 14.45
C ASP A 151 -10.95 -0.80 13.31
N LEU A 152 -11.23 0.32 12.64
CA LEU A 152 -12.07 0.37 11.45
C LEU A 152 -11.16 0.32 10.22
N VAL A 153 -11.35 -0.68 9.38
CA VAL A 153 -10.64 -0.82 8.10
C VAL A 153 -11.61 -0.62 6.96
N ILE A 154 -11.30 0.29 6.04
CA ILE A 154 -12.10 0.59 4.85
C ILE A 154 -11.26 0.29 3.61
N ASP A 155 -11.65 -0.70 2.83
CA ASP A 155 -11.01 -1.00 1.55
C ASP A 155 -11.72 -0.27 0.41
N LEU A 156 -11.27 0.96 0.10
CA LEU A 156 -11.95 1.88 -0.81
C LEU A 156 -11.95 1.40 -2.27
N ARG A 157 -11.08 0.46 -2.63
CA ARG A 157 -10.88 0.00 -4.01
C ARG A 157 -11.12 -1.50 -4.21
N GLY A 158 -11.04 -2.31 -3.14
CA GLY A 158 -11.18 -3.76 -3.20
C GLY A 158 -9.98 -4.50 -3.82
N ASP A 159 -8.92 -3.77 -4.16
CA ASP A 159 -7.67 -4.30 -4.74
C ASP A 159 -6.49 -4.24 -3.75
N GLY A 160 -6.72 -3.76 -2.53
CA GLY A 160 -5.69 -3.55 -1.51
C GLY A 160 -4.84 -2.29 -1.71
N GLY A 161 -5.11 -1.47 -2.73
CA GLY A 161 -4.37 -0.25 -3.06
C GLY A 161 -5.07 1.04 -2.65
N GLY A 162 -5.85 1.03 -1.56
CA GLY A 162 -6.61 2.18 -1.08
C GLY A 162 -7.31 1.84 0.22
N VAL A 163 -6.53 1.33 1.18
CA VAL A 163 -7.01 0.85 2.46
C VAL A 163 -6.79 1.93 3.50
N VAL A 164 -7.83 2.30 4.22
CA VAL A 164 -7.74 3.26 5.34
C VAL A 164 -8.05 2.52 6.62
N THR A 165 -7.12 2.56 7.57
CA THR A 165 -7.28 2.02 8.92
C THR A 165 -7.42 3.17 9.90
N ILE A 166 -8.45 3.12 10.76
CA ILE A 166 -8.68 4.12 11.80
C ILE A 166 -8.55 3.45 13.15
N GLU A 167 -7.49 3.82 13.87
CA GLU A 167 -7.15 3.19 15.15
C GLU A 167 -8.17 3.53 16.24
N GLY A 168 -8.58 2.52 17.01
CA GLY A 168 -9.53 2.67 18.11
C GLY A 168 -10.95 3.09 17.71
N PHE A 169 -11.23 3.20 16.41
CA PHE A 169 -12.55 3.49 15.87
C PHE A 169 -13.21 2.20 15.36
N THR A 170 -14.53 2.10 15.42
CA THR A 170 -15.23 0.88 15.01
C THR A 170 -16.44 1.18 14.13
N LEU A 171 -16.87 0.17 13.38
CA LEU A 171 -18.08 0.20 12.56
C LEU A 171 -19.34 0.63 13.33
N ALA A 172 -19.40 0.40 14.64
CA ALA A 172 -20.56 0.78 15.45
C ALA A 172 -20.71 2.30 15.57
N SER A 173 -19.60 3.02 15.45
CA SER A 173 -19.56 4.49 15.53
C SER A 173 -19.53 5.15 14.15
N PHE A 174 -19.18 4.40 13.09
CA PHE A 174 -19.08 4.89 11.73
C PHE A 174 -20.45 5.22 11.12
N ASN A 175 -20.63 6.48 10.72
CA ASN A 175 -21.88 6.98 10.18
C ASN A 175 -21.67 8.02 9.06
N GLY A 176 -22.76 8.45 8.43
CA GLY A 176 -22.69 9.38 7.29
C GLY A 176 -22.13 10.77 7.59
N ALA A 177 -22.01 11.18 8.87
CA ALA A 177 -21.38 12.45 9.24
C ALA A 177 -19.85 12.39 9.23
N ASP A 178 -19.27 11.19 9.27
CA ASP A 178 -17.83 10.93 9.30
C ASP A 178 -17.20 10.92 7.90
N VAL A 179 -18.02 11.00 6.84
CA VAL A 179 -17.56 10.98 5.45
C VAL A 179 -18.06 12.18 4.65
N ILE A 180 -17.25 12.61 3.69
CA ILE A 180 -17.61 13.56 2.65
C ILE A 180 -17.54 12.82 1.32
N LEU A 181 -18.67 12.79 0.60
CA LEU A 181 -18.86 12.06 -0.67
C LEU A 181 -19.16 13.02 -1.83
#